data_AF-D4LDV3-F1
#
_entry.id   AF-D4LDV3-F1
#
_cell.length_a   1.000
_cell.length_b   1.000
_cell.length_c   1.000
_cell.angle_alpha   90.00
_cell.angle_beta   90.00
_cell.angle_gamma   90.00
#
_symmetry.space_group_name_H-M   'P 1'
#
loop_
_entity.id
_entity.type
_entity.pdbx_description
1 polymer ?
#
loop_
_entity_poly.entity_id
_entity_poly.type
_entity_poly.pdbx_seq_one_letter_code
_entity_poly.pdbx_strand_id
1 'polypeptide(L)' 'MSQAKCVQRYITAHYDRIEVRVPKGTRDAYRAHAESKGMSLTAWIRHLMDTEMQKKTPRG' A
#
# COMPACT_ATOMS: atom_id res chain seq x y z
N MET A 1 -12.00 -20.98 19.61
CA MET A 1 -10.83 -20.58 18.80
C MET A 1 -11.29 -20.19 17.39
N SER A 2 -11.60 -18.92 17.10
CA SER A 2 -11.82 -18.44 15.72
C SER A 2 -11.88 -16.90 15.59
N GLN A 3 -10.93 -16.17 16.17
CA GLN A 3 -10.79 -14.74 15.80
C GLN A 3 -10.26 -14.58 14.37
N ALA A 4 -9.42 -15.51 13.90
CA ALA A 4 -8.80 -15.46 12.58
C ALA A 4 -9.81 -15.45 11.41
N LYS A 5 -10.92 -16.19 11.51
CA LYS A 5 -11.93 -16.23 10.43
C LYS A 5 -12.70 -14.92 10.30
N CYS A 6 -12.96 -14.22 11.40
CA CYS A 6 -13.66 -12.93 11.37
C CYS A 6 -12.76 -11.81 10.84
N VAL A 7 -11.49 -11.78 11.24
CA VAL A 7 -10.51 -10.79 10.75
C VAL A 7 -10.34 -10.90 9.24
N GLN A 8 -10.25 -12.13 8.70
CA GLN A 8 -10.12 -12.33 7.25
C GLN A 8 -11.34 -11.80 6.48
N ARG A 9 -12.56 -12.02 6.97
CA ARG A 9 -13.79 -11.52 6.33
C ARG A 9 -13.84 -9.99 6.31
N TYR A 10 -13.38 -9.34 7.38
CA TYR A 10 -13.31 -7.88 7.46
C TYR A 10 -12.29 -7.30 6.47
N ILE A 11 -11.10 -7.91 6.37
CA ILE A 11 -10.06 -7.43 5.46
C ILE A 11 -10.51 -7.55 4.00
N THR A 12 -11.06 -8.68 3.59
CA THR A 12 -11.48 -8.89 2.18
C THR A 12 -12.66 -7.99 1.76
N ALA A 13 -13.52 -7.59 2.69
CA ALA A 13 -14.67 -6.73 2.38
C ALA A 13 -14.30 -5.24 2.25
N HIS A 14 -13.22 -4.80 2.91
CA HIS A 14 -12.85 -3.38 3.00
C HIS A 14 -11.51 -3.02 2.35
N TYR A 15 -10.70 -4.01 1.98
CA TYR A 15 -9.39 -3.78 1.40
C TYR A 15 -9.16 -4.64 0.17
N ASP A 16 -8.77 -3.99 -0.93
CA ASP A 16 -8.22 -4.67 -2.10
C ASP A 16 -6.78 -5.14 -1.81
N ARG A 17 -6.52 -6.43 -2.05
CA ARG A 17 -5.18 -7.00 -1.91
C ARG A 17 -4.43 -6.83 -3.23
N ILE A 18 -3.34 -6.05 -3.20
CA ILE A 18 -2.43 -5.89 -4.33
C ILE A 18 -1.18 -6.73 -4.07
N GLU A 19 -0.93 -7.73 -4.90
CA GLU A 19 0.37 -8.44 -4.93
C GLU A 19 1.30 -7.79 -5.94
N VAL A 20 2.42 -7.25 -5.46
CA VAL A 20 3.46 -6.64 -6.31
C VAL A 20 4.72 -7.49 -6.23
N ARG A 21 5.20 -7.97 -7.38
CA ARG A 21 6.49 -8.65 -7.50
C ARG A 21 7.56 -7.61 -7.82
N VAL A 22 8.43 -7.35 -6.87
CA VAL A 22 9.60 -6.48 -7.04
C VAL A 22 10.88 -7.31 -6.88
N PRO A 23 12.00 -6.90 -7.52
CA PRO A 23 13.28 -7.55 -7.30
C PRO A 23 13.69 -7.58 -5.82
N LYS A 24 14.49 -8.57 -5.43
CA LYS A 24 15.03 -8.64 -4.05
C LYS A 24 15.87 -7.40 -3.76
N GLY A 25 15.71 -6.84 -2.56
CA GLY A 25 16.39 -5.62 -2.11
C GLY A 25 15.62 -4.33 -2.39
N THR A 26 14.78 -4.29 -3.43
CA THR A 26 14.01 -3.07 -3.76
C THR A 26 12.96 -2.76 -2.69
N ARG A 27 12.33 -3.80 -2.11
CA ARG A 27 11.39 -3.64 -1.00
C ARG A 27 12.02 -2.94 0.21
N ASP A 28 13.25 -3.30 0.55
CA ASP A 28 13.92 -2.74 1.73
C ASP A 28 14.38 -1.30 1.46
N ALA A 29 14.80 -0.99 0.22
CA ALA A 29 15.03 0.39 -0.21
C ALA A 29 13.77 1.25 -0.13
N TYR A 30 12.62 0.73 -0.57
CA TYR A 30 11.33 1.42 -0.45
C TYR A 30 10.91 1.60 1.00
N ARG A 31 11.15 0.59 1.85
CA ARG A 31 10.88 0.70 3.29
C ARG A 31 11.70 1.80 3.93
N ALA A 32 13.02 1.82 3.70
CA ALA A 32 13.90 2.86 4.23
C ALA A 32 13.49 4.27 3.77
N HIS A 33 13.05 4.41 2.52
CA HIS A 33 12.54 5.68 2.00
C HIS A 33 11.18 6.08 2.60
N ALA A 34 10.31 5.12 2.89
CA ALA A 34 9.05 5.39 3.58
C ALA A 34 9.29 5.78 5.04
N GLU A 35 10.19 5.06 5.73
CA GLU A 35 10.59 5.33 7.12
C GLU A 35 11.25 6.70 7.27
N SER A 36 12.08 7.13 6.31
CA SER A 36 12.65 8.49 6.33
C SER A 36 11.58 9.58 6.20
N LYS A 37 10.41 9.25 5.66
CA LYS A 37 9.24 10.13 5.59
C LYS A 37 8.26 9.92 6.76
N GLY A 38 8.60 9.07 7.72
CA GLY A 38 7.71 8.72 8.85
C GLY A 38 6.47 7.94 8.43
N MET A 39 6.49 7.28 7.27
CA MET A 39 5.37 6.54 6.70
C MET A 39 5.66 5.05 6.58
N SER A 40 4.62 4.21 6.61
CA SER A 40 4.78 2.79 6.28
C SER A 40 4.97 2.62 4.77
N LEU A 41 5.66 1.55 4.37
CA LEU A 41 5.86 1.19 2.96
C LEU A 41 4.52 1.19 2.18
N THR A 42 3.48 0.60 2.77
CA THR A 42 2.15 0.52 2.14
C THR A 42 1.50 1.90 2.01
N ALA A 43 1.62 2.75 3.03
CA ALA A 43 1.09 4.12 2.97
C ALA A 43 1.84 4.95 1.92
N TRP A 44 3.15 4.78 1.80
CA TRP A 44 3.96 5.44 0.78
C TRP A 44 3.57 5.02 -0.63
N ILE A 45 3.37 3.71 -0.87
CA ILE A 45 2.89 3.19 -2.17
C ILE A 45 1.51 3.76 -2.52
N ARG A 46 0.56 3.74 -1.57
CA ARG A 46 -0.77 4.34 -1.77
C ARG A 46 -0.66 5.83 -2.09
N HIS A 47 0.13 6.56 -1.33
CA HIS A 47 0.31 8.00 -1.53
C HIS A 47 0.92 8.33 -2.90
N LEU A 48 1.88 7.53 -3.38
CA LEU A 48 2.42 7.66 -4.73
C LEU A 48 1.35 7.41 -5.80
N MET A 49 0.56 6.34 -5.66
CA MET A 49 -0.53 6.04 -6.58
C MET A 49 -1.59 7.16 -6.61
N ASP A 50 -2.02 7.63 -5.44
CA ASP A 50 -2.99 8.72 -5.32
C ASP A 50 -2.44 10.02 -5.91
N THR A 51 -1.18 10.36 -5.62
CA THR A 51 -0.52 11.56 -6.15
C THR A 51 -0.42 11.51 -7.68
N GLU A 52 -0.05 10.36 -8.24
CA GLU A 52 0.05 10.18 -9.68
C GLU A 52 -1.33 10.13 -10.38
N MET A 53 -2.33 9.52 -9.75
CA MET A 53 -3.71 9.55 -10.26
C MET A 53 -4.30 10.96 -10.20
N GLN A 54 -4.08 11.69 -9.11
CA GLN A 54 -4.59 13.06 -8.93
C GLN A 54 -3.96 14.05 -9.92
N LYS A 55 -2.71 13.81 -10.34
CA LYS A 55 -2.07 14.57 -11.44
C LYS A 55 -2.68 14.27 -12.82
N LYS A 56 -3.30 13.11 -13.01
CA LYS A 56 -3.88 12.67 -14.30
C LYS A 56 -5.32 13.08 -14.51
N THR A 57 -6.01 13.59 -13.48
CA THR A 57 -7.30 14.25 -13.66
C THR A 57 -7.06 15.73 -13.86
N PRO A 58 -6.93 16.23 -15.11
CA PRO A 58 -7.19 17.64 -15.34
C PRO A 58 -8.62 17.86 -14.86
N ARG A 59 -8.81 18.81 -13.95
CA ARG A 59 -10.15 19.34 -13.69
C ARG A 59 -10.61 19.96 -15.02
N GLY A 60 -11.40 19.22 -15.76
CA GLY A 60 -12.19 19.68 -16.89
C GLY A 60 -13.62 19.83 -16.43
#